data_AF-A0A967YSD3-F1
#
_entry.id   AF-A0A967YSD3-F1
#
_cell.length_a   1.000
_cell.length_b   1.000
_cell.length_c   1.000
_cell.angle_alpha   90.00
_cell.angle_beta   90.00
_cell.angle_gamma   90.00
#
_symmetry.space_group_name_H-M   'P 1'
#
loop_
_entity.id
_entity.type
_entity.pdbx_description
1 polymer ?
#
loop_
_entity_poly.entity_id
_entity_poly.type
_entity_poly.pdbx_seq_one_letter_code
_entity_poly.pdbx_strand_id
1 'polypeptide(L)' 'MSCLATTKMSSKGQVVIPEEIRKRLGLKAGSQFIVVGIKILEF' A
#
# COMPACT_ATOMS: atom_id res chain seq x y z
N MET A 1 -7.80 -4.90 -16.06
CA MET A 1 -8.42 -3.81 -15.27
C MET A 1 -7.45 -3.43 -14.16
N SER A 2 -7.20 -2.15 -13.96
CA SER A 2 -6.37 -1.68 -12.84
C SER A 2 -7.14 -1.84 -11.54
N CYS A 3 -6.77 -2.78 -10.69
CA CYS A 3 -7.35 -2.94 -9.35
C CYS A 3 -6.86 -1.81 -8.43
N LEU A 4 -7.55 -0.68 -8.51
CA LEU A 4 -7.47 0.37 -7.50
C LEU A 4 -8.18 -0.12 -6.25
N ALA A 5 -7.42 -0.41 -5.21
CA ALA A 5 -7.93 -0.81 -3.91
C ALA A 5 -7.49 0.21 -2.85
N THR A 6 -8.46 0.78 -2.14
CA THR A 6 -8.22 1.71 -1.03
C THR A 6 -8.32 0.96 0.28
N THR A 7 -7.46 1.29 1.23
CA THR A 7 -7.55 0.76 2.60
C THR A 7 -7.54 1.91 3.59
N LYS A 8 -8.30 1.77 4.68
CA LYS A 8 -8.30 2.76 5.75
C LYS A 8 -7.02 2.58 6.58
N MET A 9 -6.48 3.70 7.03
CA MET A 9 -5.38 3.70 7.99
C MET A 9 -5.88 3.23 9.36
N SER A 10 -5.12 2.36 10.02
CA SER A 10 -5.41 1.93 11.38
C SER A 10 -5.06 3.03 12.38
N SER A 11 -5.60 2.94 13.60
CA SER A 11 -5.31 3.87 14.70
C SER A 11 -3.84 3.91 15.12
N LYS A 12 -3.05 2.88 14.75
CA LYS A 12 -1.60 2.81 14.99
C LYS A 12 -0.78 3.26 13.77
N GLY A 13 -1.41 3.86 12.77
CA GLY A 13 -0.75 4.28 11.54
C GLY A 13 -0.35 3.13 10.61
N GLN A 14 -0.99 1.96 10.72
CA GLN A 14 -0.74 0.84 9.81
C GLN A 14 -1.70 0.90 8.62
N VAL A 15 -1.19 0.66 7.42
CA VAL A 15 -2.01 0.47 6.21
C VAL A 15 -2.00 -1.00 5.84
N VAL A 16 -3.18 -1.55 5.55
CA VAL A 16 -3.26 -2.91 5.00
C VAL A 16 -2.95 -2.85 3.51
N ILE A 17 -1.97 -3.63 3.05
CA ILE A 17 -1.72 -3.82 1.62
C ILE A 17 -2.68 -4.91 1.10
N PRO A 18 -3.55 -4.60 0.13
CA PRO A 18 -4.46 -5.58 -0.49
C PRO A 18 -3.73 -6.80 -1.04
N GLU A 19 -4.40 -7.95 -1.00
CA GLU A 19 -3.80 -9.25 -1.35
C GLU A 19 -3.25 -9.29 -2.78
N GLU A 20 -3.98 -8.72 -3.74
CA GLU A 20 -3.56 -8.67 -5.13
C GLU A 20 -2.26 -7.87 -5.31
N ILE A 21 -2.11 -6.75 -4.60
CA ILE A 21 -0.90 -5.93 -4.63
C ILE A 21 0.26 -6.70 -3.99
N ARG A 22 0.03 -7.41 -2.87
CA ARG A 22 1.07 -8.26 -2.26
C ARG A 22 1.57 -9.33 -3.22
N LYS A 23 0.66 -10.02 -3.92
CA LYS A 23 0.99 -11.06 -4.90
C LYS A 23 1.77 -10.47 -6.09
N ARG A 24 1.33 -9.34 -6.63
CA ARG A 24 1.97 -8.68 -7.78
C ARG A 24 3.37 -8.17 -7.46
N LEU A 25 3.60 -7.66 -6.24
CA LEU A 25 4.89 -7.19 -5.78
C LEU A 25 5.76 -8.29 -5.14
N GLY A 26 5.23 -9.51 -4.97
CA GLY A 26 5.95 -10.63 -4.36
C GLY A 26 6.28 -10.44 -2.87
N LEU A 27 5.50 -9.64 -2.14
CA LEU A 27 5.76 -9.34 -0.73
C LEU A 27 5.48 -10.55 0.16
N LYS A 28 6.42 -10.84 1.06
CA LYS A 28 6.33 -11.91 2.08
C LYS A 28 6.47 -11.35 3.49
N ALA A 29 6.06 -12.12 4.50
CA ALA A 29 6.30 -11.73 5.89
C ALA A 29 7.80 -11.46 6.13
N GLY A 30 8.11 -10.34 6.80
CA GLY A 30 9.48 -9.90 7.03
C GLY A 30 10.15 -9.13 5.88
N SER A 31 9.48 -8.94 4.74
CA SER A 31 10.02 -8.14 3.64
C SER A 31 10.18 -6.67 4.07
N GLN A 32 11.34 -6.10 3.79
CA GLN A 32 11.62 -4.67 3.97
C GLN A 32 11.55 -3.96 2.62
N PHE A 33 10.96 -2.77 2.59
CA PHE A 33 10.82 -1.97 1.38
C PHE A 33 10.72 -0.49 1.74
N ILE A 34 10.95 0.37 0.75
CA ILE A 34 10.88 1.82 0.91
C ILE A 34 9.48 2.31 0.53
N VAL A 35 8.89 3.15 1.38
CA VAL A 35 7.63 3.83 1.10
C VAL A 35 7.92 5.27 0.72
N VAL A 36 7.47 5.67 -0.47
CA VAL A 36 7.56 7.06 -0.95
C VAL A 36 6.16 7.65 -0.96
N GLY A 37 5.90 8.61 -0.07
CA GLY A 37 4.67 9.38 -0.08
C GLY A 37 4.77 10.53 -1.07
N ILE A 38 3.95 10.53 -2.12
CA ILE A 38 3.76 11.69 -2.98
C ILE A 38 2.56 12.49 -2.49
N LYS A 39 2.73 13.78 -2.25
CA LYS A 39 1.61 14.69 -2.05
C LYS A 39 1.10 15.07 -3.44
N ILE A 40 -0.10 14.63 -3.78
CA ILE A 40 -0.79 15.18 -4.95
C ILE A 40 -1.21 16.60 -4.54
N LEU A 41 -0.56 17.60 -5.12
CA LEU A 41 -0.98 18.99 -5.01
C LEU A 41 -2.25 19.13 -5.85
N GLU A 42 -3.38 19.44 -5.20
CA GLU A 42 -4.58 19.87 -5.90
C GLU A 42 -4.34 21.31 -6.39
N PHE A 43 -4.48 21.54 -7.69
CA PHE A 43 -4.48 22.86 -8.34
C PHE A 43 -5.91 23.26 -8.68
#